data_AF-A0A7G5XI65-F1
#
_entry.id   AF-A0A7G5XI65-F1
#
_cell.length_a   1.000
_cell.length_b   1.000
_cell.length_c   1.000
_cell.angle_alpha   90.00
_cell.angle_beta   90.00
_cell.angle_gamma   90.00
#
_symmetry.space_group_name_H-M   'P 1'
#
loop_
_entity.id
_entity.type
_entity.pdbx_description
1 polymer ?
#
loop_
_entity_poly.entity_id
_entity_poly.type
_entity_poly.pdbx_seq_one_letter_code
_entity_poly.pdbx_strand_id
1 'polypeptide(L)'
;MNLSSTKSQRIVFILCLINAIFWLIAQWVDVYQWKIAGAVYELLALFMLFLFVGTFAVTVIQWVKQKASFQSLSFLSLLVLFITFIILWMRE
;
A
#
# COMPACT_ATOMS: atom_id res chain seq x y z
N MET A 1 18.98 -10.52 -16.01
CA MET A 1 17.86 -10.52 -15.05
C MET A 1 18.46 -10.36 -13.66
N ASN A 2 18.42 -9.16 -13.08
CA ASN A 2 19.11 -8.87 -11.81
C ASN A 2 18.31 -9.50 -10.65
N LEU A 3 18.78 -10.62 -10.08
CA LEU A 3 18.05 -11.35 -9.03
C LEU A 3 17.77 -10.51 -7.76
N SER A 4 18.56 -9.46 -7.52
CA SER A 4 18.34 -8.50 -6.42
C SER A 4 17.07 -7.64 -6.62
N SER A 5 16.74 -7.29 -7.87
CA SER A 5 15.55 -6.53 -8.23
C SER A 5 14.28 -7.32 -7.93
N THR A 6 14.24 -8.61 -8.27
CA THR A 6 13.02 -9.42 -8.11
C THR A 6 12.63 -9.65 -6.65
N LYS A 7 13.61 -9.85 -5.76
CA LYS A 7 13.36 -9.96 -4.31
C LYS A 7 12.83 -8.65 -3.74
N SER A 8 13.45 -7.51 -4.11
CA SER A 8 12.98 -6.18 -3.70
C SER A 8 11.56 -5.90 -4.19
N GLN A 9 11.23 -6.25 -5.43
CA GLN A 9 9.89 -6.09 -5.99
C GLN A 9 8.84 -6.93 -5.25
N ARG A 10 9.17 -8.16 -4.87
CA ARG A 10 8.27 -8.99 -4.04
C ARG A 10 8.00 -8.36 -2.68
N ILE A 11 9.02 -7.82 -2.03
CA ILE A 11 8.85 -7.14 -0.73
C ILE A 11 7.94 -5.92 -0.89
N VAL A 12 8.17 -5.09 -1.91
CA VAL A 12 7.32 -3.93 -2.19
C VAL A 12 5.88 -4.35 -2.49
N PHE A 13 5.67 -5.42 -3.26
CA PHE A 13 4.33 -5.95 -3.53
C PHE A 13 3.63 -6.45 -2.27
N ILE A 14 4.34 -7.18 -1.39
CA ILE A 14 3.79 -7.63 -0.11
C ILE A 14 3.42 -6.43 0.78
N LEU A 15 4.26 -5.40 0.84
CA LEU A 15 3.94 -4.17 1.57
C LEU A 15 2.68 -3.48 1.02
N CYS A 16 2.52 -3.43 -0.31
CA CYS A 16 1.30 -2.90 -0.93
C CYS A 16 0.07 -3.72 -0.55
N LEU A 17 0.17 -5.05 -0.54
CA LEU A 17 -0.93 -5.93 -0.14
C LEU A 17 -1.31 -5.75 1.33
N ILE A 18 -0.33 -5.71 2.24
CA ILE A 18 -0.59 -5.47 3.67
C ILE A 18 -1.33 -4.15 3.86
N ASN A 19 -0.90 -3.12 3.14
CA ASN A 19 -1.51 -1.80 3.21
C ASN A 19 -2.96 -1.84 2.69
N ALA A 20 -3.19 -2.46 1.53
CA ALA A 20 -4.54 -2.64 0.98
C ALA A 20 -5.48 -3.38 1.95
N ILE A 21 -4.99 -4.47 2.56
CA ILE A 21 -5.76 -5.25 3.55
C ILE A 21 -6.07 -4.41 4.79
N PHE A 22 -5.10 -3.64 5.29
CA PHE A 22 -5.31 -2.75 6.44
C PHE A 22 -6.44 -1.76 6.18
N TRP A 23 -6.40 -1.04 5.05
CA TRP A 23 -7.43 -0.05 4.71
C TRP A 23 -8.77 -0.71 4.39
N LEU A 24 -8.77 -1.90 3.78
CA LEU A 24 -9.98 -2.68 3.59
C LEU A 24 -10.62 -2.99 4.94
N ILE A 25 -9.89 -3.60 5.89
CA ILE A 25 -10.44 -3.92 7.22
C ILE A 25 -10.94 -2.66 7.93
N ALA A 26 -10.18 -1.57 7.85
CA ALA A 26 -10.56 -0.30 8.46
C ALA A 26 -11.86 0.30 7.89
N GLN A 27 -12.24 -0.04 6.66
CA GLN A 27 -13.51 0.38 6.06
C GLN A 27 -14.72 -0.31 6.72
N TRP A 28 -14.55 -1.56 7.16
CA TRP A 28 -15.65 -2.37 7.70
C TRP A 28 -15.73 -2.34 9.24
N VAL A 29 -14.63 -2.01 9.92
CA VAL A 29 -14.56 -2.02 11.37
C VAL A 29 -14.78 -0.62 11.94
N ASP A 30 -15.83 -0.46 12.74
CA ASP A 30 -16.06 0.74 13.55
C ASP A 30 -15.17 0.74 14.80
N VAL A 31 -13.90 1.10 14.59
CA VAL A 31 -12.88 1.23 15.65
C VAL A 31 -13.14 2.41 16.59
N TYR A 32 -14.06 3.32 16.23
CA TYR A 32 -14.35 4.54 16.99
C TYR A 32 -15.30 4.30 18.18
N GLN A 33 -15.91 3.12 18.28
CA GLN A 33 -16.75 2.78 19.44
C GLN A 33 -15.97 2.72 20.76
N TRP A 34 -14.66 2.46 20.70
CA TRP A 34 -13.80 2.34 21.87
C TRP A 34 -12.70 3.41 21.83
N LYS A 35 -12.71 4.37 22.78
CA LYS A 35 -11.78 5.51 22.81
C LYS A 35 -10.29 5.12 22.70
N ILE A 36 -9.88 4.05 23.36
CA ILE A 36 -8.48 3.56 23.34
C ILE A 36 -8.16 2.90 21.99
N ALA A 37 -9.09 2.08 21.45
CA ALA A 37 -8.88 1.42 20.17
C ALA A 37 -8.82 2.43 19.02
N GLY A 38 -9.65 3.47 19.05
CA GLY A 38 -9.62 4.58 18.10
C GLY A 38 -8.28 5.31 18.09
N ALA A 39 -7.74 5.65 19.26
CA ALA A 39 -6.43 6.33 19.35
C ALA A 39 -5.26 5.46 18.84
N VAL A 40 -5.25 4.17 19.18
CA VAL A 40 -4.25 3.23 18.65
C VAL A 40 -4.40 3.07 17.13
N TYR A 41 -5.64 3.01 16.66
CA TYR A 41 -5.96 2.92 15.24
C TYR A 41 -5.47 4.15 14.46
N GLU A 42 -5.69 5.37 14.97
CA GLU A 42 -5.24 6.61 14.32
C GLU A 42 -3.71 6.67 14.18
N LEU A 43 -2.99 6.30 15.24
CA LEU A 43 -1.52 6.26 15.19
C LEU A 43 -1.03 5.23 14.15
N LEU A 44 -1.67 4.06 14.12
CA LEU A 44 -1.33 3.00 13.16
C LEU A 44 -1.71 3.40 11.73
N ALA A 45 -2.83 4.08 11.55
CA ALA A 45 -3.30 4.59 10.27
C ALA A 45 -2.34 5.63 9.70
N LEU A 46 -1.84 6.56 10.52
CA LEU A 46 -0.80 7.52 10.12
C LEU A 46 0.48 6.81 9.65
N PHE A 47 0.91 5.78 10.39
CA PHE A 47 2.07 4.99 9.99
C PHE A 47 1.83 4.26 8.65
N MET A 48 0.65 3.67 8.46
CA MET A 48 0.27 3.01 7.20
C MET A 48 0.15 3.99 6.03
N LEU A 49 -0.28 5.22 6.28
CA LEU A 49 -0.34 6.28 5.28
C LEU A 49 1.07 6.72 4.86
N PHE A 50 2.00 6.85 5.82
CA PHE A 50 3.40 7.10 5.50
C PHE A 50 4.01 5.96 4.66
N LEU A 51 3.72 4.71 5.02
CA LEU A 51 4.11 3.54 4.23
C LEU A 51 3.47 3.54 2.84
N PHE A 52 2.22 3.97 2.70
CA PHE A 52 1.54 4.10 1.40
C PHE A 52 2.29 5.04 0.47
N VAL A 53 2.59 6.25 0.94
CA VAL A 53 3.30 7.26 0.14
C VAL A 53 4.72 6.78 -0.21
N GLY A 54 5.44 6.21 0.75
CA GLY A 54 6.78 5.67 0.51
C GLY A 54 6.80 4.52 -0.50
N THR A 55 5.88 3.56 -0.34
CA THR A 55 5.76 2.42 -1.27
C THR A 55 5.30 2.85 -2.66
N PHE A 56 4.42 3.84 -2.77
CA PHE A 56 4.03 4.44 -4.04
C PHE A 56 5.23 5.04 -4.79
N ALA A 57 6.01 5.90 -4.13
CA ALA A 57 7.19 6.52 -4.73
C ALA A 57 8.20 5.46 -5.21
N VAL A 58 8.51 4.47 -4.36
CA VAL A 58 9.44 3.38 -4.70
C VAL A 58 8.90 2.56 -5.89
N THR A 59 7.61 2.26 -5.90
CA THR A 59 6.99 1.46 -6.97
C THR A 59 7.02 2.20 -8.31
N VAL A 60 6.70 3.51 -8.33
CA VAL A 60 6.78 4.34 -9.54
C VAL A 60 8.21 4.36 -10.07
N ILE A 61 9.21 4.60 -9.21
CA ILE A 61 10.62 4.60 -9.62
C ILE A 61 11.04 3.25 -10.20
N GLN A 62 10.65 2.15 -9.57
CA GLN A 62 10.96 0.80 -10.06
C GLN A 62 10.28 0.50 -11.40
N TRP A 63 9.02 0.91 -11.56
CA TRP A 63 8.27 0.72 -12.81
C TRP A 63 8.89 1.49 -13.98
N VAL A 64 9.28 2.76 -13.76
CA VAL A 64 9.99 3.56 -14.76
C VAL A 64 11.35 2.94 -15.12
N LYS A 65 12.12 2.46 -14.13
CA LYS A 65 13.38 1.74 -14.37
C LYS A 65 13.19 0.45 -15.18
N GLN A 66 12.02 -0.17 -15.11
CA GLN A 66 11.65 -1.35 -15.91
C GLN A 66 11.01 -1.01 -17.26
N LYS A 67 11.24 0.21 -17.76
CA LYS A 67 10.71 0.72 -19.03
C LYS A 67 9.18 0.65 -19.11
N ALA A 68 8.52 0.86 -17.97
CA ALA A 68 7.07 0.85 -17.85
C ALA A 68 6.41 -0.45 -18.37
N SER A 69 7.06 -1.60 -18.18
CA SER A 69 6.49 -2.90 -18.59
C SER A 69 5.20 -3.21 -17.80
N PHE A 70 4.10 -3.41 -18.52
CA PHE A 70 2.79 -3.78 -17.97
C PHE A 70 2.75 -5.18 -17.36
N GLN A 71 3.69 -6.06 -17.72
CA GLN A 71 3.80 -7.41 -17.16
C GLN A 71 4.68 -7.46 -15.89
N SER A 72 5.16 -6.32 -15.41
CA SER A 72 6.03 -6.26 -14.23
C SER A 72 5.25 -6.34 -12.92
N LEU A 73 5.87 -6.94 -11.90
CA LEU A 73 5.39 -6.90 -10.52
C LEU A 73 5.20 -5.46 -10.00
N SER A 74 6.02 -4.52 -10.46
CA SER A 74 5.86 -3.10 -10.10
C SER A 74 4.57 -2.50 -10.66
N PHE A 75 4.12 -2.91 -11.86
CA PHE A 75 2.83 -2.48 -12.39
C PHE A 75 1.66 -3.05 -11.57
N LEU A 76 1.74 -4.33 -11.18
CA LEU A 76 0.75 -4.94 -10.29
C LEU A 76 0.70 -4.23 -8.92
N SER A 77 1.85 -3.88 -8.34
CA SER A 77 1.90 -3.07 -7.12
C SER A 77 1.23 -1.72 -7.29
N LEU A 78 1.42 -1.03 -8.43
CA LEU A 78 0.75 0.24 -8.72
C LEU A 78 -0.77 0.07 -8.77
N LEU A 79 -1.28 -1.00 -9.38
CA LEU A 79 -2.71 -1.29 -9.39
C LEU A 79 -3.26 -1.50 -7.98
N VAL A 80 -2.56 -2.28 -7.14
CA VAL A 80 -2.96 -2.50 -5.74
C VAL A 80 -2.98 -1.17 -4.98
N LEU A 81 -1.97 -0.32 -5.14
CA LEU A 81 -1.93 1.00 -4.51
C LEU A 81 -3.04 1.92 -5.03
N PHE A 82 -3.37 1.85 -6.31
CA PHE A 82 -4.48 2.61 -6.89
C PHE A 82 -5.83 2.19 -6.31
N ILE A 83 -6.07 0.88 -6.17
CA ILE A 83 -7.27 0.35 -5.50
C ILE A 83 -7.30 0.81 -4.04
N THR A 84 -6.16 0.75 -3.34
CA THR A 84 -6.05 1.21 -1.95
C THR A 84 -6.38 2.70 -1.83
N PHE A 85 -5.93 3.52 -2.78
CA PHE A 85 -6.27 4.94 -2.83
C PHE A 85 -7.78 5.18 -3.00
N ILE A 86 -8.45 4.39 -3.85
CA ILE A 86 -9.91 4.45 -4.01
C ILE A 86 -10.61 4.09 -2.69
N ILE A 87 -10.18 3.04 -2.01
CA ILE A 87 -10.74 2.64 -0.71
C ILE A 87 -10.60 3.77 0.31
N LEU A 88 -9.42 4.39 0.37
CA LEU A 88 -9.15 5.51 1.28
C LEU A 88 -10.02 6.72 0.94
N TRP A 89 -10.16 7.05 -0.35
CA TRP A 89 -11.03 8.14 -0.81
C TRP A 89 -12.51 7.91 -0.50
N MET A 90 -13.00 6.67 -0.59
CA MET A 90 -14.39 6.33 -0.27
C MET A 90 -14.71 6.38 1.24
N ARG A 91 -13.69 6.48 2.10
CA ARG A 91 -13.86 6.51 3.55
C ARG A 91 -14.05 7.92 4.11
N GLU A 92 -13.43 8.91 3.49
CA GLU A 92 -13.61 10.33 3.84
C GLU A 92 -14.92 10.89 3.26
#